data_AF-A0A4P7GT69-F1
#
_entry.id   AF-A0A4P7GT69-F1
#
_cell.length_a   1.000
_cell.length_b   1.000
_cell.length_c   1.000
_cell.angle_alpha   90.00
_cell.angle_beta   90.00
_cell.angle_gamma   90.00
#
_symmetry.space_group_name_H-M   'P 1'
#
loop_
_entity.id
_entity.type
_entity.pdbx_description
1 polymer ?
#
loop_
_entity_poly.entity_id
_entity_poly.type
_entity_poly.pdbx_seq_one_letter_code
_entity_poly.pdbx_strand_id
1 'polypeptide(L)' 'MMVVALEFDDPKKLEAAVQRLRKNLGVTGELAIKPLEGGRWRLTITSEKTLREASLERLGGQRVDL' A
#
# COMPACT_ATOMS: atom_id res chain seq x y z
N MET A 1 7.85 -11.92 8.02
CA MET A 1 7.90 -10.90 6.94
C MET A 1 6.66 -11.10 6.09
N MET A 2 5.84 -10.06 5.95
CA MET A 2 4.59 -10.06 5.20
C MET A 2 4.74 -9.10 4.02
N VAL A 3 4.24 -9.49 2.85
CA VAL A 3 4.18 -8.62 1.67
C VAL A 3 2.72 -8.46 1.26
N VAL A 4 2.30 -7.23 1.02
CA VAL A 4 0.95 -6.89 0.58
C VAL A 4 1.03 -5.97 -0.63
N ALA A 5 0.25 -6.24 -1.66
CA ALA A 5 0.08 -5.32 -2.78
C ALA A 5 -1.32 -4.70 -2.79
N LEU A 6 -1.36 -3.40 -3.05
CA LEU A 6 -2.58 -2.62 -3.23
C LEU A 6 -2.50 -1.90 -4.58
N GLU A 7 -3.57 -1.96 -5.36
CA GLU A 7 -3.74 -1.18 -6.58
C GLU A 7 -4.63 0.04 -6.35
N PHE A 8 -4.27 1.13 -7.02
CA PHE A 8 -4.94 2.41 -6.94
C PHE A 8 -5.22 2.93 -8.34
N ASP A 9 -6.46 3.35 -8.58
CA ASP A 9 -6.91 4.10 -9.76
C ASP A 9 -6.62 5.61 -9.69
N ASP A 10 -6.28 6.12 -8.50
CA ASP A 10 -6.09 7.55 -8.25
C ASP A 10 -4.76 7.82 -7.52
N PRO A 11 -3.94 8.79 -8.00
CA PRO A 11 -2.59 9.00 -7.46
C PRO A 11 -2.64 9.68 -6.09
N LYS A 12 -3.69 10.46 -5.82
CA LYS A 12 -3.89 11.11 -4.52
C LYS A 12 -4.26 10.07 -3.47
N LYS A 13 -5.05 9.05 -3.82
CA LYS A 13 -5.32 7.91 -2.91
C LYS A 13 -4.04 7.15 -2.58
N LEU A 14 -3.21 6.87 -3.58
CA LEU A 14 -1.89 6.25 -3.38
C LEU A 14 -1.02 7.08 -2.43
N GLU A 15 -0.89 8.38 -2.69
CA GLU A 15 -0.07 9.27 -1.87
C GLU A 15 -0.58 9.34 -0.41
N ALA A 16 -1.89 9.43 -0.22
CA ALA A 16 -2.51 9.39 1.10
C ALA A 16 -2.25 8.06 1.83
N ALA A 17 -2.31 6.93 1.11
CA ALA A 17 -1.99 5.62 1.66
C ALA A 17 -0.53 5.53 2.12
N VAL A 18 0.41 6.01 1.31
CA VAL A 18 1.85 6.05 1.65
C VAL A 18 2.10 6.92 2.87
N GLN A 19 1.48 8.10 2.95
CA GLN A 19 1.57 8.99 4.11
C GLN A 19 1.03 8.32 5.38
N ARG A 20 -0.11 7.63 5.29
CA ARG A 20 -0.68 6.87 6.43
C ARG A 20 0.20 5.71 6.87
N LEU A 21 0.79 4.96 5.94
CA LEU A 21 1.71 3.87 6.24
C LEU A 21 2.94 4.36 7.01
N ARG A 22 3.52 5.48 6.56
CA ARG A 22 4.69 6.11 7.20
C ARG A 22 4.36 6.70 8.57
N LYS A 23 3.24 7.43 8.70
CA LYS A 23 2.89 8.14 9.94
C LYS A 23 2.26 7.25 11.01
N ASN A 24 1.30 6.40 10.65
CA ASN A 24 0.45 5.71 11.62
C ASN A 24 0.86 4.26 11.88
N LEU A 25 1.38 3.58 10.86
CA LEU A 25 1.67 2.15 10.96
C LEU A 25 3.13 1.86 11.31
N GLY A 26 3.97 2.91 11.36
CA GLY A 26 5.39 2.78 11.67
C GLY A 26 6.06 1.74 10.78
N VAL A 27 5.63 1.65 9.51
CA VAL A 27 6.21 0.72 8.55
C VAL A 27 7.66 1.14 8.34
N THR A 28 8.57 0.42 8.99
CA THR A 28 10.03 0.53 8.82
C THR A 28 10.52 -0.24 7.60
N GLY A 29 9.67 -1.09 7.03
CA GLY A 29 10.00 -1.86 5.83
C GLY A 29 9.88 -1.06 4.55
N GLU A 30 10.07 -1.77 3.43
CA GLU A 30 10.15 -1.16 2.10
C GLU A 30 8.76 -0.94 1.48
N LEU A 31 8.58 0.25 0.92
CA LEU A 31 7.42 0.61 0.11
C LEU A 31 7.87 0.76 -1.34
N ALA A 32 7.36 -0.07 -2.23
CA ALA A 32 7.64 0.03 -3.67
C ALA A 32 6.37 0.51 -4.40
N ILE A 33 6.51 1.56 -5.21
CA ILE A 33 5.44 2.08 -6.05
C ILE A 33 5.78 1.76 -7.50
N LYS A 34 4.86 1.12 -8.21
CA LYS A 34 4.99 0.81 -9.63
C LYS A 34 3.79 1.37 -10.40
N PRO A 35 3.99 2.23 -11.40
CA PRO A 35 2.91 2.59 -12.32
C PRO A 35 2.51 1.37 -13.16
N LEU A 36 1.22 1.23 -13.38
CA LEU A 36 0.60 0.20 -14.20
C LEU A 36 -0.04 0.81 -15.44
N GLU A 37 -0.40 -0.03 -16.39
CA GLU A 37 -1.14 0.38 -17.58
C GLU A 37 -2.53 0.94 -17.22
N GLY A 38 -3.00 1.90 -18.02
CA GLY A 38 -4.30 2.54 -17.82
C GLY A 38 -4.33 3.57 -16.69
N GLY A 39 -3.18 4.11 -16.28
CA GLY A 39 -3.11 5.17 -15.27
C GLY A 39 -3.32 4.68 -13.84
N ARG A 40 -3.18 3.37 -13.62
CA ARG A 40 -3.23 2.76 -12.27
C ARG A 40 -1.85 2.73 -11.64
N TRP A 41 -1.79 2.56 -10.33
CA TRP A 41 -0.55 2.34 -9.59
C TRP A 41 -0.66 1.14 -8.67
N ARG A 42 0.43 0.42 -8.51
CA ARG A 42 0.58 -0.63 -7.51
C ARG A 42 1.52 -0.16 -6.41
N LEU A 43 1.08 -0.28 -5.17
CA LEU A 43 1.87 -0.13 -3.97
C LEU A 43 2.15 -1.50 -3.38
N THR A 44 3.41 -1.90 -3.33
CA THR A 44 3.86 -3.07 -2.60
C THR A 44 4.40 -2.64 -1.24
N ILE A 45 3.88 -3.26 -0.19
CA ILE A 45 4.21 -2.99 1.20
C ILE A 45 4.88 -4.23 1.75
N THR A 46 6.18 -4.12 2.05
CA THR A 46 6.94 -5.16 2.72
C THR A 46 7.08 -4.75 4.18
N SER A 47 6.58 -5.57 5.10
CA SER A 47 6.68 -5.29 6.54
C SER A 47 7.14 -6.50 7.32
N GLU A 48 7.98 -6.27 8.32
CA GLU A 48 8.35 -7.30 9.29
C GLU A 48 7.18 -7.64 10.23
N LYS A 49 6.29 -6.67 10.44
CA LYS A 49 5.11 -6.80 11.30
C LYS A 49 3.88 -7.17 10.49
N THR A 50 2.99 -7.94 11.08
CA THR A 50 1.68 -8.24 10.49
C THR A 50 0.82 -6.97 10.47
N LEU A 51 0.39 -6.56 9.27
CA LEU A 51 -0.55 -5.46 9.10
C LEU A 51 -1.97 -6.01 9.25
N ARG A 52 -2.77 -5.38 10.12
CA ARG A 52 -4.18 -5.75 10.30
C ARG A 52 -4.97 -5.43 9.03
N GLU A 53 -5.91 -6.29 8.66
CA GLU A 53 -6.75 -6.11 7.48
C GLU A 53 -7.54 -4.80 7.52
N ALA A 54 -8.14 -4.47 8.66
CA ALA A 54 -8.82 -3.20 8.87
C ALA A 54 -7.92 -1.96 8.66
N SER A 55 -6.60 -2.09 8.83
CA SER A 55 -5.66 -1.00 8.52
C SER A 55 -5.38 -0.90 7.02
N LEU A 56 -5.32 -2.04 6.32
CA LEU A 56 -5.12 -2.11 4.87
C LEU A 56 -6.36 -1.62 4.11
N GLU A 57 -7.57 -1.99 4.55
CA GLU A 57 -8.82 -1.52 3.95
C GLU A 57 -8.96 0.00 4.00
N ARG A 58 -8.47 0.63 5.09
CA ARG A 58 -8.46 2.09 5.24
C ARG A 58 -7.48 2.82 4.33
N LEU A 59 -6.57 2.10 3.66
CA LEU A 59 -5.67 2.70 2.68
C LEU A 59 -6.40 3.02 1.38
N GLY A 60 -7.57 2.40 1.12
CA GLY A 60 -8.42 2.73 -0.02
C GLY A 60 -7.89 2.22 -1.36
N GLY A 61 -6.98 1.25 -1.34
CA GLY A 61 -6.53 0.52 -2.52
C GLY A 61 -7.13 -0.87 -2.56
N GLN A 62 -7.25 -1.44 -3.77
CA GLN A 62 -7.72 -2.80 -3.96
C GLN A 62 -6.58 -3.77 -3.70
N ARG A 63 -6.78 -4.72 -2.78
CA ARG A 63 -5.77 -5.75 -2.51
C ARG A 63 -5.64 -6.70 -3.70
N VAL A 64 -4.41 -7.01 -4.06
CA VAL A 64 -4.09 -7.96 -5.13
C VAL A 64 -3.07 -8.98 -4.65
N ASP A 65 -3.14 -10.19 -5.19
CA ASP A 65 -2.12 -11.21 -4.99
C ASP A 65 -0.83 -10.86 -5.74
N LEU A 66 0.30 -11.23 -5.14
CA LEU A 66 1.66 -11.00 -5.64
C LEU A 66 2.23 -12.24 -6.34
#